data_AF-A0A1F8UQ20-F1
#
_entry.id   AF-A0A1F8UQ20-F1
#
_cell.length_a   1.000
_cell.length_b   1.000
_cell.length_c   1.000
_cell.angle_alpha   90.00
_cell.angle_beta   90.00
_cell.angle_gamma   90.00
#
_symmetry.space_group_name_H-M   'P 1'
#
loop_
_entity.id
_entity.type
_entity.pdbx_description
1 polymer ?
#
loop_
_entity_poly.entity_id
_entity_poly.type
_entity_poly.pdbx_seq_one_letter_code
_entity_poly.pdbx_strand_id
1 'polypeptide(L)'
;MPIRGLWGIHKNNETKFIEIEKRADPEYAGEIITEAIRLMKRIYEEEYVQHLEKIFYLIEYSQQITDNSDIVIIISNYIKKANKEILIKEPIISIYDGTYCEWAYVINLDDETFEVYRGLNDKKDLQGRYFLAEPRGKHYAPGLFKKVCLKEIKI
;
A
#
# COMPACT_ATOMS: atom_id res chain seq x y z
N MET A 1 -5.68 -12.39 13.49
CA MET A 1 -6.59 -11.22 13.67
C MET A 1 -6.93 -10.72 12.26
N PRO A 2 -8.15 -10.27 11.94
CA PRO A 2 -8.42 -9.71 10.62
C PRO A 2 -7.60 -8.41 10.47
N ILE A 3 -6.79 -8.33 9.42
CA ILE A 3 -6.08 -7.12 9.03
C ILE A 3 -7.15 -6.17 8.50
N ARG A 4 -7.20 -4.90 8.93
CA ARG A 4 -8.23 -3.98 8.39
C ARG A 4 -7.71 -3.23 7.17
N GLY A 5 -6.43 -2.88 7.14
CA GLY A 5 -5.83 -2.21 6.00
C GLY A 5 -4.46 -2.76 5.62
N LEU A 6 -4.12 -2.62 4.35
CA LEU A 6 -2.78 -2.85 3.82
C LEU A 6 -2.35 -1.66 2.97
N TRP A 7 -1.10 -1.24 3.07
CA TRP A 7 -0.48 -0.34 2.11
C TRP A 7 0.76 -1.00 1.53
N GLY A 8 0.98 -0.90 0.23
CA GLY A 8 2.14 -1.51 -0.40
C GLY A 8 2.58 -0.84 -1.69
N ILE A 9 3.73 -1.30 -2.17
CA ILE A 9 4.28 -0.93 -3.47
C ILE A 9 4.51 -2.22 -4.26
N HIS A 10 4.05 -2.25 -5.51
CA HIS A 10 4.23 -3.36 -6.44
C HIS A 10 5.28 -3.02 -7.49
N LYS A 11 6.21 -3.94 -7.71
CA LYS A 11 7.26 -3.84 -8.72
C LYS A 11 7.79 -5.23 -9.10
N ASN A 12 8.08 -5.45 -10.37
CA ASN A 12 8.65 -6.70 -10.90
C ASN A 12 7.85 -7.96 -10.49
N ASN A 13 6.51 -7.89 -10.54
CA ASN A 13 5.59 -8.94 -10.05
C ASN A 13 5.67 -9.27 -8.55
N GLU A 14 6.40 -8.48 -7.76
CA GLU A 14 6.43 -8.60 -6.30
C GLU A 14 5.65 -7.43 -5.67
N THR A 15 4.94 -7.69 -4.57
CA THR A 15 4.34 -6.62 -3.77
C THR A 15 4.79 -6.69 -2.34
N LYS A 16 5.37 -5.58 -1.89
CA LYS A 16 5.71 -5.36 -0.49
C LYS A 16 4.62 -4.60 0.19
N PHE A 17 4.15 -5.12 1.31
CA PHE A 17 3.05 -4.55 2.07
C PHE A 17 3.44 -4.25 3.51
N ILE A 18 2.71 -3.30 4.06
CA ILE A 18 2.74 -2.81 5.42
C ILE A 18 1.30 -2.93 5.94
N GLU A 19 1.14 -3.55 7.10
CA GLU A 19 -0.17 -3.67 7.75
C GLU A 19 -0.61 -2.33 8.34
N ILE A 20 -1.86 -1.96 8.11
CA ILE A 20 -2.51 -0.79 8.73
C ILE A 20 -3.42 -1.30 9.83
N GLU A 21 -3.09 -0.95 11.07
CA GLU A 21 -3.87 -1.36 12.23
C GLU A 21 -5.25 -0.71 12.27
N LYS A 22 -6.16 -1.35 13.01
CA LYS A 22 -7.51 -0.87 13.23
C LYS A 22 -7.59 0.56 13.77
N ARG A 23 -6.58 1.01 14.53
CA ARG A 23 -6.51 2.35 15.12
C ARG A 23 -6.14 3.44 14.13
N ALA A 24 -5.59 3.07 12.97
CA ALA A 24 -5.17 3.98 11.91
C ALA A 24 -6.26 4.17 10.84
N ASP A 25 -7.54 3.93 11.14
CA ASP A 25 -8.69 4.12 10.24
C ASP A 25 -8.38 3.89 8.75
N PRO A 26 -8.21 2.62 8.32
CA PRO A 26 -7.69 2.25 7.01
C PRO A 26 -8.36 2.94 5.83
N GLU A 27 -9.65 3.24 5.92
CA GLU A 27 -10.42 3.99 4.93
C GLU A 27 -9.80 5.35 4.53
N TYR A 28 -9.07 6.01 5.44
CA TYR A 28 -8.42 7.30 5.20
C TYR A 28 -6.96 7.18 4.72
N ALA A 29 -6.35 6.00 4.82
CA ALA A 29 -4.96 5.80 4.42
C ALA A 29 -4.75 6.11 2.93
N GLY A 30 -5.76 5.87 2.09
CA GLY A 30 -5.71 6.23 0.67
C GLY A 30 -5.52 7.73 0.40
N GLU A 31 -6.11 8.60 1.22
CA GLU A 31 -5.94 10.05 1.09
C GLU A 31 -4.52 10.46 1.48
N ILE A 32 -4.00 9.89 2.56
CA ILE A 32 -2.63 10.14 3.05
C ILE A 32 -1.59 9.69 2.03
N ILE A 33 -1.78 8.52 1.42
CA ILE A 33 -0.90 8.01 0.36
C ILE A 33 -0.98 8.92 -0.88
N THR A 34 -2.16 9.44 -1.20
CA THR A 34 -2.32 10.39 -2.31
C THR A 34 -1.55 11.69 -2.04
N GLU A 35 -1.66 12.24 -0.83
CA GLU A 35 -0.89 13.43 -0.40
C GLU A 35 0.62 13.18 -0.44
N ALA A 36 1.05 11.99 -0.03
CA ALA A 36 2.46 11.60 -0.15
C ALA A 36 2.93 11.59 -1.60
N ILE A 37 2.15 11.02 -2.54
CA ILE A 37 2.48 11.04 -3.97
C ILE A 37 2.55 12.48 -4.47
N ARG A 38 1.60 13.35 -4.10
CA ARG A 38 1.62 14.78 -4.46
C ARG A 38 2.90 15.48 -3.98
N LEU A 39 3.30 15.21 -2.73
CA LEU A 39 4.53 15.75 -2.16
C LEU A 39 5.76 15.28 -2.93
N MET A 40 5.84 14.00 -3.26
CA MET A 40 6.93 13.43 -4.05
C MET A 40 6.99 14.06 -5.45
N LYS A 41 5.85 14.22 -6.13
CA LYS A 41 5.77 14.92 -7.42
C LYS A 41 6.20 16.38 -7.33
N ARG A 42 5.91 17.06 -6.21
CA ARG A 42 6.32 18.45 -6.00
C ARG A 42 7.82 18.62 -5.76
N ILE A 43 8.45 17.64 -5.10
CA ILE A 43 9.88 17.72 -4.72
C ILE A 43 10.78 17.18 -5.83
N TYR A 44 10.41 16.04 -6.44
CA TYR A 44 11.25 15.29 -7.37
C TYR A 44 10.78 15.39 -8.82
N GLU A 45 9.68 16.10 -9.09
CA GLU A 45 9.16 16.36 -10.43
C GLU A 45 9.02 15.05 -11.24
N GLU A 46 9.73 14.90 -12.35
CA GLU A 46 9.71 13.72 -13.22
C GLU A 46 10.41 12.49 -12.60
N GLU A 47 11.27 12.67 -11.60
CA GLU A 47 12.03 11.60 -10.96
C GLU A 47 11.24 10.91 -9.82
N TYR A 48 10.04 11.38 -9.49
CA TYR A 48 9.26 10.89 -8.34
C TYR A 48 9.02 9.36 -8.34
N VAL A 49 8.86 8.74 -9.52
CA VAL A 49 8.71 7.28 -9.65
C VAL A 49 9.97 6.54 -9.21
N GLN A 50 11.15 7.03 -9.58
CA GLN A 50 12.44 6.45 -9.17
C GLN A 50 12.63 6.57 -7.65
N HIS A 51 12.09 7.63 -7.04
CA HIS A 51 12.09 7.81 -5.60
C HIS A 51 11.08 6.90 -4.88
N LEU A 52 9.90 6.66 -5.46
CA LEU A 52 8.95 5.64 -4.97
C LEU A 52 9.53 4.23 -5.05
N GLU A 53 10.31 3.94 -6.10
CA GLU A 53 11.06 2.69 -6.21
C GLU A 53 12.10 2.53 -5.08
N LYS A 54 12.85 3.59 -4.75
CA LYS A 54 13.76 3.54 -3.59
C LYS A 54 12.99 3.23 -2.31
N ILE A 55 11.78 3.79 -2.14
CA ILE A 55 10.90 3.45 -1.01
C ILE A 55 10.51 1.96 -1.05
N PHE A 56 10.20 1.37 -2.20
CA PHE A 56 9.96 -0.08 -2.32
C PHE A 56 11.12 -0.93 -1.76
N TYR A 57 12.37 -0.53 -2.02
CA TYR A 57 13.53 -1.23 -1.45
C TYR A 57 13.69 -1.00 0.05
N LEU A 58 13.17 0.11 0.59
CA LEU A 58 13.20 0.45 2.01
C LEU A 58 12.03 -0.14 2.82
N ILE A 59 10.91 -0.48 2.18
CA ILE A 59 9.80 -1.14 2.84
C ILE A 59 10.24 -2.55 3.26
N GLU A 60 10.24 -2.78 4.57
CA GLU A 60 10.36 -4.09 5.18
C GLU A 60 8.97 -4.66 5.45
N TYR A 61 8.79 -5.95 5.19
CA TYR A 61 7.51 -6.68 5.39
C TYR A 61 7.02 -6.71 6.85
N SER A 62 7.81 -6.26 7.83
CA SER A 62 7.49 -6.29 9.26
C SER A 62 7.08 -4.93 9.84
N GLN A 63 7.08 -3.85 9.05
CA GLN A 63 6.61 -2.57 9.54
C GLN A 63 5.08 -2.62 9.74
N GLN A 64 4.64 -2.21 10.92
CA GLN A 64 3.23 -2.06 11.26
C GLN A 64 2.94 -0.57 11.35
N ILE A 65 1.95 -0.09 10.59
CA ILE A 65 1.39 1.25 10.72
C ILE A 65 0.35 1.16 11.84
N THR A 66 0.71 1.72 12.98
CA THR A 66 -0.16 1.75 14.16
C THR A 66 -1.00 3.03 14.21
N ASP A 67 -0.50 4.08 13.54
CA ASP A 67 -1.15 5.36 13.34
C ASP A 67 -0.94 5.86 11.90
N ASN A 68 -1.95 6.49 11.30
CA ASN A 68 -1.89 7.01 9.94
C ASN A 68 -0.73 8.00 9.69
N SER A 69 -0.25 8.66 10.74
CA SER A 69 0.94 9.51 10.71
C SER A 69 2.24 8.74 10.44
N ASP A 70 2.29 7.41 10.68
CA ASP A 70 3.45 6.58 10.39
C ASP A 70 3.78 6.57 8.87
N ILE A 71 2.76 6.60 8.01
CA ILE A 71 2.92 6.73 6.54
C ILE A 71 3.62 8.06 6.22
N VAL A 72 3.14 9.15 6.83
CA VAL A 72 3.72 10.48 6.66
C VAL A 72 5.15 10.51 7.20
N ILE A 73 5.43 9.82 8.30
CA ILE A 73 6.77 9.71 8.90
C ILE A 73 7.71 8.93 7.98
N ILE A 74 7.30 7.83 7.36
CA ILE A 74 8.12 7.05 6.42
C ILE A 74 8.54 7.92 5.25
N ILE A 75 7.58 8.60 4.60
CA ILE A 75 7.83 9.48 3.46
C ILE A 75 8.64 10.71 3.87
N SER A 76 8.30 11.34 5.01
CA SER A 76 9.04 12.50 5.51
C SER A 76 10.47 12.14 5.90
N ASN A 77 10.70 10.95 6.49
CA ASN A 77 12.03 10.48 6.82
C ASN A 77 12.83 10.16 5.56
N TYR A 78 12.22 9.59 4.53
CA TYR A 78 12.87 9.38 3.24
C TYR A 78 13.35 10.72 2.65
N ILE A 79 12.44 11.70 2.57
CA ILE A 79 12.75 13.06 2.07
C ILE A 79 13.84 13.73 2.92
N LYS A 80 13.79 13.59 4.25
CA LYS A 80 14.74 14.23 5.18
C LYS A 80 16.09 13.52 5.27
N LYS A 81 16.17 12.19 5.12
CA LYS A 81 17.38 11.41 5.45
C LYS A 81 18.33 11.16 4.28
N ALA A 82 17.89 11.10 3.03
CA ALA A 82 18.70 10.84 1.82
C ALA A 82 19.78 9.72 1.82
N ASN A 83 20.13 9.06 2.94
CA ASN A 83 21.14 7.98 3.05
C ASN A 83 21.28 7.45 4.50
N LYS A 84 20.37 6.60 5.00
CA LYS A 84 20.72 5.65 6.08
C LYS A 84 19.96 4.34 5.92
N GLU A 85 20.71 3.25 5.79
CA GLU A 85 20.23 1.87 5.80
C GLU A 85 19.42 1.58 7.06
N ILE A 86 18.25 0.99 6.87
CA ILE A 86 17.40 0.46 7.93
C ILE A 86 17.62 -1.06 7.94
N LEU A 87 17.76 -1.63 9.13
CA LEU A 87 18.31 -2.97 9.36
C LEU A 87 17.17 -3.98 9.59
N ILE A 88 17.18 -5.04 8.78
CA ILE A 88 16.07 -5.98 8.57
C ILE A 88 15.95 -7.04 9.67
N LYS A 89 14.70 -7.34 10.08
CA LYS A 89 14.30 -8.63 10.66
C LYS A 89 13.27 -9.35 9.77
N GLU A 90 13.38 -10.67 9.77
CA GLU A 90 12.67 -11.62 8.90
C GLU A 90 11.12 -11.50 8.89
N PRO A 91 10.48 -11.92 7.78
CA PRO A 91 9.07 -11.65 7.48
C PRO A 91 8.11 -12.41 8.40
N ILE A 92 6.95 -11.81 8.64
CA ILE A 92 5.77 -12.47 9.20
C ILE A 92 4.61 -12.24 8.23
N ILE A 93 4.25 -13.32 7.51
CA ILE A 93 3.00 -13.55 6.77
C ILE A 93 2.95 -13.01 5.34
N SER A 94 2.83 -13.97 4.43
CA SER A 94 2.41 -13.76 3.05
C SER A 94 0.91 -13.44 3.04
N ILE A 95 0.48 -12.41 2.32
CA ILE A 95 -0.96 -12.10 2.14
C ILE A 95 -1.66 -13.25 1.37
N TYR A 96 -0.87 -14.18 0.83
CA TYR A 96 -1.32 -15.42 0.25
C TYR A 96 -1.83 -16.44 1.28
N ASP A 97 -1.67 -16.22 2.60
CA ASP A 97 -2.11 -17.15 3.66
C ASP A 97 -3.58 -16.95 4.12
N GLY A 98 -4.43 -16.35 3.28
CA GLY A 98 -5.86 -16.27 3.55
C GLY A 98 -6.25 -15.28 4.65
N THR A 99 -5.54 -14.14 4.71
CA THR A 99 -5.89 -13.00 5.56
C THR A 99 -6.95 -12.12 4.89
N TYR A 100 -8.07 -11.92 5.60
CA TYR A 100 -9.10 -10.96 5.21
C TYR A 100 -8.60 -9.53 5.44
N CYS A 101 -8.86 -8.63 4.49
CA CYS A 101 -8.53 -7.21 4.55
C CYS A 101 -9.70 -6.32 4.06
N GLU A 102 -10.03 -5.25 4.78
CA GLU A 102 -11.11 -4.32 4.41
C GLU A 102 -10.66 -3.34 3.32
N TRP A 103 -9.39 -2.93 3.33
CA TRP A 103 -8.82 -1.98 2.38
C TRP A 103 -7.38 -2.33 2.03
N ALA A 104 -7.01 -2.33 0.75
CA ALA A 104 -5.60 -2.38 0.37
C ALA A 104 -5.27 -1.28 -0.63
N TYR A 105 -4.14 -0.61 -0.41
CA TYR A 105 -3.67 0.50 -1.22
C TYR A 105 -2.33 0.12 -1.83
N VAL A 106 -2.24 0.10 -3.15
CA VAL A 106 -1.03 -0.35 -3.85
C VAL A 106 -0.57 0.71 -4.84
N ILE A 107 0.65 1.19 -4.65
CA ILE A 107 1.37 1.94 -5.68
C ILE A 107 2.01 0.92 -6.60
N ASN A 108 1.47 0.74 -7.79
CA ASN A 108 2.00 -0.16 -8.79
C ASN A 108 2.95 0.59 -9.72
N LEU A 109 4.24 0.27 -9.62
CA LEU A 109 5.31 0.88 -10.42
C LEU A 109 5.46 0.23 -11.79
N ASP A 110 5.02 -1.02 -11.97
CA ASP A 110 5.05 -1.70 -13.27
C ASP A 110 4.04 -1.06 -14.24
N ASP A 111 2.86 -0.65 -13.74
CA ASP A 111 1.81 0.01 -14.52
C ASP A 111 1.72 1.54 -14.28
N GLU A 112 2.60 2.11 -13.44
CA GLU A 112 2.53 3.50 -12.95
C GLU A 112 1.12 3.91 -12.48
N THR A 113 0.49 3.09 -11.64
CA THR A 113 -0.88 3.32 -11.15
C THR A 113 -0.99 3.25 -9.64
N PHE A 114 -1.93 4.01 -9.07
CA PHE A 114 -2.39 3.83 -7.71
C PHE A 114 -3.69 3.02 -7.72
N GLU A 115 -3.66 1.88 -7.05
CA GLU A 115 -4.74 0.90 -6.98
C GLU A 115 -5.32 0.86 -5.57
N VAL A 116 -6.64 0.99 -5.49
CA VAL A 116 -7.40 0.91 -4.25
C VAL A 116 -8.24 -0.35 -4.35
N TYR A 117 -8.06 -1.24 -3.38
CA TYR A 117 -8.82 -2.47 -3.22
C TYR A 117 -9.70 -2.34 -1.97
N ARG A 118 -10.90 -2.92 -2.04
CA ARG A 118 -11.88 -2.86 -0.95
C ARG A 118 -12.51 -4.24 -0.74
N GLY A 119 -12.46 -4.72 0.50
CA GLY A 119 -13.24 -5.86 0.96
C GLY A 119 -14.69 -5.43 1.15
N LEU A 120 -15.60 -6.02 0.38
CA LEU A 120 -17.04 -5.89 0.61
C LEU A 120 -17.55 -7.24 1.12
N ASN A 121 -18.25 -7.21 2.26
CA ASN A 121 -18.79 -8.42 2.91
C ASN A 121 -19.73 -9.24 2.01
N ASP A 122 -20.31 -8.65 0.96
CA ASP A 122 -21.49 -9.25 0.32
C ASP A 122 -21.47 -9.30 -1.22
N LYS A 123 -20.36 -8.95 -1.91
CA LYS A 123 -20.34 -8.88 -3.39
C LYS A 123 -19.20 -9.68 -4.05
N LYS A 124 -19.58 -10.50 -5.03
CA LYS A 124 -18.70 -11.26 -5.96
C LYS A 124 -18.03 -10.40 -7.05
N ASP A 125 -17.72 -9.14 -6.78
CA ASP A 125 -17.03 -8.30 -7.79
C ASP A 125 -15.52 -8.41 -7.59
N LEU A 126 -14.96 -9.53 -8.08
CA LEU A 126 -13.59 -9.96 -7.84
C LEU A 126 -12.75 -9.64 -9.08
N GLN A 127 -12.26 -8.40 -9.16
CA GLN A 127 -11.34 -7.95 -10.22
C GLN A 127 -10.01 -7.48 -9.58
N GLY A 128 -8.90 -7.56 -10.31
CA GLY A 128 -7.58 -7.08 -9.86
C GLY A 128 -6.56 -8.17 -9.50
N ARG A 129 -5.37 -7.76 -9.01
CA ARG A 129 -4.20 -8.63 -8.81
C ARG A 129 -4.24 -9.48 -7.54
N TYR A 130 -4.83 -8.99 -6.46
CA TYR A 130 -4.87 -9.68 -5.15
C TYR A 130 -6.14 -10.51 -4.95
N PHE A 131 -6.68 -11.07 -6.03
CA PHE A 131 -7.77 -12.02 -5.93
C PHE A 131 -7.23 -13.39 -5.50
N LEU A 132 -7.62 -13.87 -4.32
CA LEU A 132 -7.44 -15.27 -3.93
C LEU A 132 -8.76 -15.90 -3.47
N ALA A 133 -8.81 -17.21 -3.72
CA ALA A 133 -9.95 -18.10 -3.79
C ALA A 133 -10.78 -18.27 -2.50
N GLU A 134 -12.03 -18.66 -2.71
CA GLU A 134 -13.14 -18.99 -1.80
C GLU A 134 -13.33 -18.11 -0.54
N PRO A 135 -14.56 -17.57 -0.32
CA PRO A 135 -14.84 -16.77 0.86
C PRO A 135 -14.54 -17.52 2.15
N ARG A 136 -13.87 -16.86 3.10
CA ARG A 136 -13.67 -17.40 4.46
C ARG A 136 -14.88 -17.04 5.32
N GLY A 137 -15.90 -17.89 5.27
CA GLY A 137 -17.20 -17.61 5.91
C GLY A 137 -18.00 -16.57 5.12
N LYS A 138 -18.32 -15.42 5.73
CA LYS A 138 -19.03 -14.30 5.07
C LYS A 138 -18.10 -13.27 4.42
N HIS A 139 -16.80 -13.51 4.40
CA HIS A 139 -15.82 -12.49 4.05
C HIS A 139 -15.08 -12.89 2.75
N TYR A 140 -15.08 -12.00 1.76
CA TYR A 140 -14.37 -12.16 0.49
C TYR A 140 -13.03 -11.42 0.51
N ALA A 141 -12.09 -11.87 -0.33
CA ALA A 141 -10.86 -11.12 -0.60
C ALA A 141 -11.20 -9.73 -1.20
N PRO A 142 -10.37 -8.70 -0.94
CA PRO A 142 -10.63 -7.35 -1.43
C PRO A 142 -10.52 -7.29 -2.96
N GLY A 143 -11.54 -6.72 -3.60
CA GLY A 143 -11.57 -6.49 -5.05
C GLY A 143 -11.07 -5.09 -5.41
N LEU A 144 -10.58 -4.92 -6.64
CA LEU A 144 -10.18 -3.60 -7.16
C LEU A 144 -11.39 -2.66 -7.18
N PHE A 145 -11.30 -1.61 -6.38
CA PHE A 145 -12.33 -0.57 -6.25
C PHE A 145 -12.04 0.63 -7.15
N LYS A 146 -10.77 1.04 -7.26
CA LYS A 146 -10.34 2.18 -8.08
C LYS A 146 -8.92 1.99 -8.57
N LYS A 147 -8.64 2.42 -9.80
CA LYS A 147 -7.30 2.51 -10.38
C LYS A 147 -7.12 3.91 -10.96
N VAL A 148 -6.01 4.57 -10.67
CA VAL A 148 -5.68 5.92 -11.15
C VAL A 148 -4.26 5.92 -11.70
N CYS A 149 -4.00 6.54 -12.86
CA CYS A 149 -2.62 6.70 -13.32
C CYS A 149 -1.89 7.72 -12.43
N LEU A 150 -0.65 7.42 -12.00
CA LEU A 150 0.11 8.31 -11.13
C LEU A 150 0.33 9.70 -11.75
N LYS A 151 0.40 9.77 -13.08
CA LYS A 151 0.49 11.04 -13.84
C LYS A 151 -0.75 11.91 -13.68
N GLU A 152 -1.93 11.31 -13.56
CA GLU A 152 -3.22 12.01 -13.42
C GLU A 152 -3.47 12.58 -12.01
N ILE A 153 -2.69 12.16 -11.01
CA ILE A 153 -2.76 12.72 -9.65
C ILE A 153 -2.19 14.15 -9.68
N LYS A 154 -3.06 15.15 -9.63
CA LYS A 154 -2.70 16.58 -9.64
C LYS A 154 -1.96 16.97 -8.34
N ILE A 155 -0.95 17.83 -8.47
CA ILE A 155 -0.12 18.43 -7.39
C ILE A 155 -0.92 19.46 -6.58
#